data_AF-A0A2R7QLT4-F1
#
_entry.id   AF-A0A2R7QLT4-F1
#
_cell.length_a   1.000
_cell.length_b   1.000
_cell.length_c   1.000
_cell.angle_alpha   90.00
_cell.angle_beta   90.00
_cell.angle_gamma   90.00
#
_symmetry.space_group_name_H-M   'P 1'
#
loop_
_entity.id
_entity.type
_entity.pdbx_description
1 polymer ?
#
loop_
_entity_poly.entity_id
_entity_poly.type
_entity_poly.pdbx_seq_one_letter_code
_entity_poly.pdbx_strand_id
1 'polypeptide(L)'
;MAQVINTNTMSLNAQRNLSTSGSSLATTIQRLSSGSRINSAKDDAAGLAISERFGTQIRGTDVAIRNANDGISLAQVAEGSLTEIGNNLQRVRELAVQSSNATNSASDRKALQAEVTQLVSEIDRVAKQSDFNGTKLLDGSFSSQLFQVGANAGQAIAIDKIVDATTAKLGTSTFATGKVADATAALTADATLTGTIKVGSATVTLDKIELKSGATVADQNKAAVTAINSKLGETGVLAELDDTGKIVVTQVKDGVAMADGDITLTGAAGFA
;
A
#
# COMPACT_ATOMS: atom_id res chain seq x y z
N MET A 1 -3.05 -43.36 -91.74
CA MET A 1 -3.87 -42.75 -90.67
C MET A 1 -4.88 -43.79 -90.22
N ALA A 2 -4.84 -44.23 -88.96
CA ALA A 2 -5.83 -45.17 -88.46
C ALA A 2 -7.16 -44.41 -88.21
N GLN A 3 -8.15 -44.59 -89.08
CA GLN A 3 -9.52 -44.12 -88.83
C GLN A 3 -10.25 -45.17 -87.97
N VAL A 4 -10.35 -44.89 -86.68
CA VAL A 4 -11.15 -45.67 -85.74
C VAL A 4 -12.43 -44.88 -85.46
N ILE A 5 -13.58 -45.39 -85.92
CA ILE A 5 -14.87 -44.65 -85.86
C ILE A 5 -15.54 -44.78 -84.49
N ASN A 6 -15.42 -45.94 -83.83
CA ASN A 6 -16.07 -46.19 -82.53
C ASN A 6 -15.39 -45.49 -81.34
N THR A 7 -14.13 -45.09 -81.47
CA THR A 7 -13.40 -44.40 -80.40
C THR A 7 -12.66 -43.21 -80.98
N ASN A 8 -13.31 -42.06 -80.96
CA ASN A 8 -12.74 -40.80 -81.43
C ASN A 8 -11.78 -40.22 -80.37
N THR A 9 -10.50 -40.53 -80.51
CA THR A 9 -9.44 -40.09 -79.61
C THR A 9 -9.27 -38.57 -79.58
N MET A 10 -9.56 -37.85 -80.67
CA MET A 10 -9.53 -36.39 -80.72
C MET A 10 -10.65 -35.78 -79.86
N SER A 11 -11.85 -36.35 -79.90
CA SER A 11 -12.97 -35.94 -79.04
C SER A 11 -12.68 -36.19 -77.55
N LEU A 12 -12.15 -37.37 -77.21
CA LEU A 12 -11.74 -37.70 -75.83
C LEU A 12 -10.64 -36.78 -75.30
N ASN A 13 -9.72 -36.33 -76.16
CA ASN A 13 -8.69 -35.38 -75.77
C ASN A 13 -9.27 -33.98 -75.51
N ALA A 14 -10.18 -33.51 -76.37
CA ALA A 14 -10.90 -32.26 -76.17
C ALA A 14 -11.74 -32.27 -74.87
N GLN A 15 -12.42 -33.37 -74.56
CA GLN A 15 -13.19 -33.52 -73.31
C GLN A 15 -12.28 -33.52 -72.07
N ARG A 16 -11.09 -34.16 -72.11
CA ARG A 16 -10.10 -34.10 -71.01
C ARG A 16 -9.59 -32.68 -70.78
N ASN A 17 -9.29 -31.95 -71.84
CA ASN A 17 -8.85 -30.56 -71.74
C ASN A 17 -9.96 -29.66 -71.18
N LEU A 18 -11.22 -29.84 -71.62
CA LEU A 18 -12.37 -29.13 -71.07
C LEU A 18 -12.54 -29.38 -69.56
N SER A 19 -12.42 -30.64 -69.12
CA SER A 19 -12.50 -31.01 -67.71
C SER A 19 -11.39 -30.34 -66.88
N THR A 20 -10.15 -30.32 -67.42
CA THR A 20 -9.02 -29.62 -66.79
C THR A 20 -9.28 -28.12 -66.66
N SER A 21 -9.73 -27.45 -67.74
CA SER A 21 -10.09 -26.03 -67.72
C SER A 21 -11.23 -25.73 -66.74
N GLY A 22 -12.25 -26.60 -66.68
CA GLY A 22 -13.35 -26.49 -65.71
C GLY A 22 -12.87 -26.53 -64.26
N SER A 23 -11.92 -27.43 -63.94
CA SER A 23 -11.34 -27.54 -62.60
C SER A 23 -10.49 -26.32 -62.19
N SER A 24 -9.73 -25.76 -63.13
CA SER A 24 -8.95 -24.53 -62.93
C SER A 24 -9.83 -23.31 -62.73
N LEU A 25 -10.93 -23.20 -63.49
CA LEU A 25 -11.92 -22.13 -63.34
C LEU A 25 -12.60 -22.21 -61.97
N ALA A 26 -13.03 -23.41 -61.54
CA ALA A 26 -13.64 -23.60 -60.22
C ALA A 26 -12.70 -23.16 -59.09
N THR A 27 -11.41 -23.53 -59.17
CA THR A 27 -10.40 -23.10 -58.21
C THR A 27 -10.21 -21.58 -58.20
N THR A 28 -10.23 -20.95 -59.38
CA THR A 28 -10.10 -19.48 -59.52
C THR A 28 -11.30 -18.77 -58.92
N ILE A 29 -12.53 -19.26 -59.16
CA ILE A 29 -13.75 -18.72 -58.56
C ILE A 29 -13.72 -18.87 -57.04
N GLN A 30 -13.26 -20.00 -56.50
CA GLN A 30 -13.12 -20.18 -55.06
C GLN A 30 -12.12 -19.18 -54.45
N ARG A 31 -10.97 -18.96 -55.09
CA ARG A 31 -9.98 -17.96 -54.65
C ARG A 31 -10.51 -16.54 -54.74
N LEU A 32 -11.27 -16.23 -55.80
CA LEU A 32 -11.89 -14.91 -55.97
C LEU A 32 -12.96 -14.68 -54.89
N SER A 33 -13.81 -15.67 -54.61
CA SER A 33 -14.88 -15.56 -53.62
C SER A 33 -14.36 -15.46 -52.18
N SER A 34 -13.24 -16.12 -51.87
CA SER A 34 -12.62 -16.09 -50.54
C SER A 34 -11.64 -14.94 -50.36
N GLY A 35 -11.18 -14.32 -51.45
CA GLY A 35 -10.05 -13.39 -51.46
C GLY A 35 -8.71 -14.03 -51.07
N SER A 36 -8.67 -15.35 -50.88
CA SER A 36 -7.50 -16.08 -50.36
C SER A 36 -6.92 -17.00 -51.42
N ARG A 37 -5.60 -16.95 -51.59
CA ARG A 37 -4.88 -17.80 -52.55
C ARG A 37 -4.85 -19.27 -52.12
N ILE A 38 -4.75 -19.53 -50.81
CA ILE A 38 -4.68 -20.87 -50.21
C ILE A 38 -5.98 -21.08 -49.46
N ASN A 39 -6.84 -21.98 -49.97
CA ASN A 39 -8.12 -22.31 -49.32
C ASN A 39 -8.16 -23.72 -48.75
N SER A 40 -7.23 -24.59 -49.17
CA SER A 40 -7.15 -25.98 -48.71
C SER A 40 -5.70 -26.46 -48.69
N ALA A 41 -5.44 -27.54 -47.94
CA ALA A 41 -4.12 -28.19 -47.90
C ALA A 41 -3.67 -28.75 -49.27
N LYS A 42 -4.60 -28.95 -50.22
CA LYS A 42 -4.29 -29.36 -51.60
C LYS A 42 -3.61 -28.25 -52.40
N ASP A 43 -3.90 -26.98 -52.09
CA ASP A 43 -3.33 -25.83 -52.79
C ASP A 43 -1.86 -25.62 -52.41
N ASP A 44 -1.57 -25.61 -51.11
CA ASP A 44 -0.23 -25.45 -50.53
C ASP A 44 -0.25 -25.84 -49.05
N ALA A 45 0.19 -27.06 -48.74
CA ALA A 45 0.20 -27.57 -47.37
C ALA A 45 1.16 -26.79 -46.45
N ALA A 46 2.32 -26.36 -46.97
CA ALA A 46 3.30 -25.61 -46.20
C ALA A 46 2.82 -24.17 -45.96
N GLY A 47 2.28 -23.53 -47.00
CA GLY A 47 1.68 -22.20 -46.90
C GLY A 47 0.49 -22.16 -45.95
N LEU A 48 -0.38 -23.18 -45.97
CA LEU A 48 -1.48 -23.30 -45.01
C LEU A 48 -0.95 -23.45 -43.57
N ALA A 49 0.01 -24.35 -43.33
CA ALA A 49 0.56 -24.56 -41.99
C ALA A 49 1.23 -23.30 -41.40
N ILE A 50 1.96 -22.55 -42.24
CA ILE A 50 2.57 -21.27 -41.82
C ILE A 50 1.48 -20.23 -41.53
N SER A 51 0.45 -20.15 -42.38
CA SER A 51 -0.66 -19.21 -42.20
C SER A 51 -1.48 -19.51 -40.95
N GLU A 52 -1.72 -20.78 -40.64
CA GLU A 52 -2.36 -21.20 -39.40
C GLU A 52 -1.53 -20.84 -38.17
N ARG A 53 -0.21 -21.05 -38.22
CA ARG A 53 0.71 -20.63 -37.15
C ARG A 53 0.69 -19.12 -36.94
N PHE A 54 0.67 -18.33 -38.00
CA PHE A 54 0.52 -16.88 -37.85
C PHE A 54 -0.87 -16.51 -37.34
N GLY A 55 -1.93 -17.19 -37.77
CA GLY A 55 -3.28 -16.99 -37.26
C GLY A 55 -3.43 -17.32 -35.77
N THR A 56 -2.74 -18.33 -35.25
CA THR A 56 -2.69 -18.59 -33.80
C THR A 56 -1.87 -17.53 -33.08
N GLN A 57 -0.75 -17.09 -33.65
CA GLN A 57 0.09 -16.05 -33.05
C GLN A 57 -0.60 -14.69 -32.98
N ILE A 58 -1.33 -14.30 -34.02
CA ILE A 58 -2.14 -13.06 -34.05
C ILE A 58 -3.21 -13.12 -32.96
N ARG A 59 -4.02 -14.18 -32.94
CA ARG A 59 -5.07 -14.35 -31.92
C ARG A 59 -4.51 -14.40 -30.48
N GLY A 60 -3.36 -15.04 -30.30
CA GLY A 60 -2.65 -15.04 -29.01
C GLY A 60 -2.19 -13.63 -28.62
N THR A 61 -1.70 -12.84 -29.58
CA THR A 61 -1.28 -11.45 -29.35
C THR A 61 -2.48 -10.54 -29.03
N ASP A 62 -3.63 -10.74 -29.68
CA ASP A 62 -4.86 -9.97 -29.39
C ASP A 62 -5.36 -10.19 -27.96
N VAL A 63 -5.25 -11.42 -27.45
CA VAL A 63 -5.54 -11.72 -26.03
C VAL A 63 -4.49 -11.10 -25.12
N ALA A 64 -3.21 -11.22 -25.48
CA ALA A 64 -2.12 -10.62 -24.71
C ALA A 64 -2.25 -9.09 -24.57
N ILE A 65 -2.69 -8.38 -25.62
CA ILE A 65 -2.97 -6.95 -25.55
C ILE A 65 -4.08 -6.65 -24.53
N ARG A 66 -5.15 -7.46 -24.50
CA ARG A 66 -6.22 -7.32 -23.50
C ARG A 66 -5.70 -7.55 -22.08
N ASN A 67 -4.94 -8.62 -21.86
CA ASN A 67 -4.33 -8.90 -20.56
C ASN A 67 -3.37 -7.78 -20.10
N ALA A 68 -2.61 -7.19 -21.04
CA ALA A 68 -1.74 -6.05 -20.74
C ALA A 68 -2.54 -4.81 -20.32
N ASN A 69 -3.66 -4.54 -20.98
CA ASN A 69 -4.57 -3.47 -20.58
C ASN A 69 -5.19 -3.72 -19.20
N ASP A 70 -5.53 -4.96 -18.86
CA ASP A 70 -6.00 -5.32 -17.52
C ASP A 70 -4.92 -5.05 -16.46
N GLY A 71 -3.66 -5.37 -16.76
CA GLY A 71 -2.52 -5.02 -15.90
C GLY A 71 -2.33 -3.51 -15.73
N ILE A 72 -2.52 -2.73 -16.80
CA ILE A 72 -2.51 -1.26 -16.74
C ILE A 72 -3.64 -0.73 -15.86
N SER A 73 -4.87 -1.23 -16.05
CA SER A 73 -6.02 -0.83 -15.24
C SER A 73 -5.83 -1.17 -13.75
N LEU A 74 -5.28 -2.35 -13.45
CA LEU A 74 -4.92 -2.72 -12.08
C LEU A 74 -3.92 -1.73 -11.48
N ALA A 75 -2.85 -1.42 -12.22
CA ALA A 75 -1.83 -0.48 -11.77
C ALA A 75 -2.42 0.93 -11.53
N GLN A 76 -3.31 1.40 -12.39
CA GLN A 76 -3.99 2.69 -12.25
C GLN A 76 -4.89 2.74 -11.01
N VAL A 77 -5.62 1.66 -10.70
CA VAL A 77 -6.44 1.59 -9.47
C VAL A 77 -5.54 1.62 -8.22
N ALA A 78 -4.42 0.91 -8.25
CA ALA A 78 -3.44 0.95 -7.17
C ALA A 78 -2.84 2.36 -7.02
N GLU A 79 -2.42 3.00 -8.11
CA GLU A 79 -1.84 4.35 -8.12
C GLU A 79 -2.81 5.42 -7.61
N GLY A 80 -4.06 5.40 -8.07
CA GLY A 80 -5.09 6.32 -7.59
C GLY A 80 -5.36 6.17 -6.09
N SER A 81 -5.42 4.91 -5.62
CA SER A 81 -5.60 4.62 -4.19
C SER A 81 -4.41 5.09 -3.34
N LEU A 82 -3.18 4.89 -3.83
CA LEU A 82 -1.96 5.37 -3.16
C LEU A 82 -1.86 6.89 -3.15
N THR A 83 -2.39 7.56 -4.18
CA THR A 83 -2.45 9.03 -4.23
C THR A 83 -3.34 9.58 -3.11
N GLU A 84 -4.52 8.98 -2.90
CA GLU A 84 -5.42 9.36 -1.80
C GLU A 84 -4.80 9.11 -0.42
N ILE A 85 -4.12 7.97 -0.24
CA ILE A 85 -3.37 7.69 0.99
C ILE A 85 -2.27 8.74 1.19
N GLY A 86 -1.54 9.09 0.13
CA GLY A 86 -0.49 10.12 0.16
C GLY A 86 -1.03 11.50 0.57
N ASN A 87 -2.17 11.92 0.01
CA ASN A 87 -2.82 13.18 0.37
C ASN A 87 -3.25 13.21 1.84
N ASN A 88 -3.85 12.13 2.34
CA ASN A 88 -4.23 12.00 3.74
C ASN A 88 -3.01 12.03 4.68
N LEU A 89 -1.91 11.36 4.31
CA LEU A 89 -0.67 11.40 5.09
C LEU A 89 -0.04 12.79 5.11
N GLN A 90 -0.10 13.54 4.01
CA GLN A 90 0.35 14.94 3.99
C GLN A 90 -0.51 15.80 4.92
N ARG A 91 -1.83 15.61 4.93
CA ARG A 91 -2.73 16.30 5.85
C ARG A 91 -2.43 15.96 7.32
N VAL A 92 -2.21 14.68 7.64
CA VAL A 92 -1.79 14.25 8.98
C VAL A 92 -0.48 14.94 9.39
N ARG A 93 0.47 15.08 8.47
CA ARG A 93 1.73 15.79 8.72
C ARG A 93 1.52 17.28 9.01
N GLU A 94 0.65 17.95 8.27
CA GLU A 94 0.29 19.36 8.53
C GLU A 94 -0.30 19.53 9.92
N LEU A 95 -1.26 18.67 10.29
CA LEU A 95 -1.90 18.67 11.60
C LEU A 95 -0.90 18.38 12.72
N ALA A 96 0.04 17.46 12.51
CA ALA A 96 1.10 17.16 13.47
C ALA A 96 2.00 18.38 13.71
N VAL A 97 2.45 19.06 12.64
CA VAL A 97 3.23 20.30 12.74
C VAL A 97 2.43 21.42 13.41
N GLN A 98 1.14 21.55 13.07
CA GLN A 98 0.25 22.53 13.68
C GLN A 98 0.08 22.26 15.19
N SER A 99 -0.19 21.01 15.58
CA SER A 99 -0.39 20.61 16.99
C SER A 99 0.84 20.82 17.86
N SER A 100 2.03 20.75 17.25
CA SER A 100 3.33 20.94 17.91
C SER A 100 3.57 22.39 18.35
N ASN A 101 2.79 23.36 17.85
CA ASN A 101 2.94 24.75 18.27
C ASN A 101 2.41 24.96 19.71
N ALA A 102 3.20 25.65 20.53
CA ALA A 102 2.93 25.87 21.95
C ALA A 102 1.68 26.74 22.22
N THR A 103 1.26 27.54 21.24
CA THR A 103 0.10 28.43 21.36
C THR A 103 -1.25 27.72 21.25
N ASN A 104 -1.30 26.46 20.83
CA ASN A 104 -2.55 25.69 20.79
C ASN A 104 -2.97 25.26 22.18
N SER A 105 -4.26 25.42 22.48
CA SER A 105 -4.83 24.91 23.74
C SER A 105 -4.94 23.38 23.72
N ALA A 106 -5.12 22.77 24.90
CA ALA A 106 -5.36 21.34 25.01
C ALA A 106 -6.64 20.91 24.27
N SER A 107 -7.68 21.75 24.24
CA SER A 107 -8.90 21.51 23.46
C SER A 107 -8.63 21.53 21.96
N ASP A 108 -7.77 22.43 21.47
CA ASP A 108 -7.41 22.49 20.05
C ASP A 108 -6.62 21.24 19.65
N ARG A 109 -5.64 20.83 20.46
CA ARG A 109 -4.90 19.57 20.21
C ARG A 109 -5.81 18.36 20.20
N LYS A 110 -6.82 18.30 21.08
CA LYS A 110 -7.81 17.21 21.08
C LYS A 110 -8.65 17.19 19.80
N ALA A 111 -9.04 18.35 19.28
CA ALA A 111 -9.77 18.46 18.02
C ALA A 111 -8.90 18.03 16.82
N LEU A 112 -7.65 18.49 16.76
CA LEU A 112 -6.67 18.09 15.73
C LEU A 112 -6.42 16.57 15.78
N GLN A 113 -6.31 15.98 16.98
CA GLN A 113 -6.14 14.54 17.15
C GLN A 113 -7.36 13.75 16.65
N ALA A 114 -8.58 14.27 16.83
CA ALA A 114 -9.78 13.64 16.29
C ALA A 114 -9.77 13.62 14.75
N GLU A 115 -9.33 14.72 14.11
CA GLU A 115 -9.14 14.79 12.66
C GLU A 115 -8.07 13.78 12.18
N VAL A 116 -6.92 13.72 12.85
CA VAL A 116 -5.88 12.71 12.55
C VAL A 116 -6.43 11.29 12.67
N THR A 117 -7.21 11.00 13.71
CA THR A 117 -7.80 9.67 13.91
C THR A 117 -8.74 9.29 12.76
N GLN A 118 -9.53 10.24 12.26
CA GLN A 118 -10.40 10.02 11.10
C GLN A 118 -9.60 9.79 9.82
N LEU A 119 -8.55 10.60 9.57
CA LEU A 119 -7.68 10.44 8.41
C LEU A 119 -6.95 9.08 8.42
N VAL A 120 -6.47 8.64 9.59
CA VAL A 120 -5.84 7.32 9.75
C VAL A 120 -6.85 6.20 9.50
N SER A 121 -8.08 6.32 9.99
CA SER A 121 -9.15 5.36 9.68
C SER A 121 -9.48 5.33 8.19
N GLU A 122 -9.44 6.48 7.52
CA GLU A 122 -9.70 6.58 6.08
C GLU A 122 -8.57 5.95 5.27
N ILE A 123 -7.30 6.16 5.65
CA ILE A 123 -6.14 5.48 5.05
C ILE A 123 -6.30 3.96 5.14
N ASP A 124 -6.66 3.44 6.34
CA ASP A 124 -6.88 2.01 6.54
C ASP A 124 -8.06 1.48 5.70
N ARG A 125 -9.14 2.26 5.60
CA ARG A 125 -10.29 1.93 4.75
C ARG A 125 -9.90 1.85 3.29
N VAL A 126 -9.18 2.84 2.75
CA VAL A 126 -8.72 2.84 1.35
C VAL A 126 -7.80 1.64 1.12
N ALA A 127 -6.81 1.41 1.98
CA ALA A 127 -5.90 0.26 1.84
C ALA A 127 -6.63 -1.10 1.80
N LYS A 128 -7.65 -1.29 2.65
CA LYS A 128 -8.45 -2.53 2.71
C LYS A 128 -9.51 -2.64 1.62
N GLN A 129 -10.03 -1.52 1.14
CA GLN A 129 -11.13 -1.51 0.18
C GLN A 129 -10.64 -1.47 -1.27
N SER A 130 -9.43 -1.00 -1.55
CA SER A 130 -8.85 -1.03 -2.90
C SER A 130 -8.72 -2.45 -3.44
N ASP A 131 -9.60 -2.79 -4.38
CA ASP A 131 -9.62 -4.06 -5.08
C ASP A 131 -9.73 -3.87 -6.59
N PHE A 132 -9.20 -4.85 -7.30
CA PHE A 132 -9.39 -4.99 -8.74
C PHE A 132 -9.87 -6.42 -9.02
N ASN A 133 -11.09 -6.54 -9.54
CA ASN A 133 -11.70 -7.83 -9.86
C ASN A 133 -11.66 -8.82 -8.67
N GLY A 134 -11.92 -8.33 -7.45
CA GLY A 134 -11.93 -9.14 -6.22
C GLY A 134 -10.53 -9.42 -5.62
N THR A 135 -9.45 -8.99 -6.26
CA THR A 135 -8.08 -9.08 -5.71
C THR A 135 -7.75 -7.80 -4.96
N LYS A 136 -7.39 -7.93 -3.68
CA LYS A 136 -6.95 -6.80 -2.84
C LYS A 136 -5.54 -6.36 -3.25
N LEU A 137 -5.34 -5.03 -3.33
CA LEU A 137 -4.12 -4.46 -3.89
C LEU A 137 -3.15 -3.94 -2.82
N LEU A 138 -3.65 -3.31 -1.76
CA LEU A 138 -2.84 -2.49 -0.83
C LEU A 138 -2.77 -3.02 0.61
N ASP A 139 -3.35 -4.19 0.88
CA ASP A 139 -3.41 -4.79 2.23
C ASP A 139 -2.24 -5.75 2.53
N GLY A 140 -1.26 -5.82 1.64
CA GLY A 140 -0.10 -6.72 1.74
C GLY A 140 -0.39 -8.17 1.34
N SER A 141 -1.64 -8.53 1.03
CA SER A 141 -1.99 -9.88 0.54
C SER A 141 -1.67 -10.07 -0.95
N PHE A 142 -1.52 -8.98 -1.70
CA PHE A 142 -1.16 -9.00 -3.10
C PHE A 142 0.23 -9.63 -3.28
N SER A 143 0.27 -10.82 -3.90
CA SER A 143 1.51 -11.53 -4.19
C SER A 143 1.54 -12.04 -5.62
N SER A 144 2.69 -11.79 -6.25
CA SER A 144 3.20 -12.36 -7.50
C SER A 144 2.12 -12.70 -8.54
N GLN A 145 1.47 -11.67 -9.07
CA GLN A 145 0.52 -11.83 -10.18
C GLN A 145 1.26 -11.77 -11.52
N LEU A 146 1.00 -12.76 -12.38
CA LEU A 146 1.57 -12.84 -13.73
C LEU A 146 0.55 -12.41 -14.78
N PHE A 147 0.95 -11.44 -15.60
CA PHE A 147 0.19 -11.02 -16.78
C PHE A 147 0.86 -11.59 -18.03
N GLN A 148 0.17 -12.50 -18.72
CA GLN A 148 0.63 -13.04 -19.99
C GLN A 148 0.47 -11.99 -21.09
N VAL A 149 1.58 -11.45 -21.59
CA VAL A 149 1.64 -10.33 -22.54
C VAL A 149 2.21 -10.72 -23.91
N GLY A 150 2.38 -12.02 -24.17
CA GLY A 150 2.74 -12.53 -25.48
C GLY A 150 1.99 -13.80 -25.87
N ALA A 151 2.12 -14.18 -27.14
CA ALA A 151 1.44 -15.36 -27.69
C ALA A 151 2.09 -16.69 -27.25
N ASN A 152 3.33 -16.66 -26.75
CA ASN A 152 4.07 -17.87 -26.35
C ASN A 152 4.16 -18.01 -24.83
N ALA A 153 4.19 -19.24 -24.35
CA ALA A 153 4.37 -19.54 -22.92
C ALA A 153 5.64 -18.87 -22.36
N GLY A 154 5.53 -18.29 -21.16
CA GLY A 154 6.63 -17.61 -20.48
C GLY A 154 6.82 -16.14 -20.87
N GLN A 155 6.08 -15.63 -21.86
CA GLN A 155 6.03 -14.19 -22.17
C GLN A 155 5.07 -13.46 -21.21
N ALA A 156 5.48 -13.36 -19.95
CA ALA A 156 4.68 -12.74 -18.89
C ALA A 156 5.46 -11.63 -18.16
N ILE A 157 4.72 -10.63 -17.69
CA ILE A 157 5.21 -9.62 -16.75
C ILE A 157 4.67 -10.00 -15.37
N ALA A 158 5.57 -10.16 -14.40
CA ALA A 158 5.22 -10.40 -13.01
C ALA A 158 5.17 -9.08 -12.25
N ILE A 159 4.06 -8.84 -11.55
CA ILE A 159 3.96 -7.81 -10.53
C ILE A 159 4.14 -8.52 -9.19
N ASP A 160 5.34 -8.39 -8.63
CA ASP A 160 5.75 -9.22 -7.49
C ASP A 160 5.01 -8.82 -6.21
N LYS A 161 5.03 -7.54 -5.85
CA LYS A 161 4.29 -6.98 -4.71
C LYS A 161 3.87 -5.55 -4.99
N ILE A 162 2.73 -5.19 -4.43
CA ILE A 162 2.34 -3.80 -4.22
C ILE A 162 2.58 -3.52 -2.73
N VAL A 163 2.96 -2.28 -2.40
CA VAL A 163 3.23 -1.88 -1.02
C VAL A 163 2.03 -2.15 -0.11
N ASP A 164 2.29 -2.68 1.08
CA ASP A 164 1.28 -2.76 2.15
C ASP A 164 1.12 -1.35 2.74
N ALA A 165 -0.01 -0.72 2.42
CA ALA A 165 -0.36 0.63 2.84
C ALA A 165 -1.29 0.64 4.06
N THR A 166 -1.39 -0.48 4.79
CA THR A 166 -2.14 -0.51 6.05
C THR A 166 -1.45 0.34 7.13
N THR A 167 -2.25 0.89 8.03
CA THR A 167 -1.75 1.77 9.10
C THR A 167 -0.72 1.11 10.01
N ALA A 168 -0.81 -0.22 10.17
CA ALA A 168 0.14 -1.03 10.93
C ALA A 168 1.55 -1.08 10.31
N LYS A 169 1.68 -0.87 8.99
CA LYS A 169 2.96 -0.86 8.28
C LYS A 169 3.48 0.54 7.97
N LEU A 170 2.59 1.52 7.80
CA LEU A 170 2.96 2.91 7.52
C LEU A 170 3.53 3.66 8.74
N GLY A 171 3.15 3.27 9.96
CA GLY A 171 3.37 4.06 11.19
C GLY A 171 4.29 3.42 12.24
N THR A 172 5.41 2.79 11.86
CA THR A 172 6.26 2.05 12.82
C THR A 172 7.19 2.92 13.68
N SER A 173 7.12 4.25 13.60
CA SER A 173 7.92 5.12 14.47
C SER A 173 7.26 5.20 15.86
N THR A 174 7.82 4.48 16.82
CA THR A 174 7.42 4.57 18.22
C THR A 174 8.33 5.56 18.94
N PHE A 175 7.76 6.68 19.40
CA PHE A 175 8.44 7.51 20.40
C PHE A 175 8.47 6.75 21.71
N ALA A 176 9.60 6.80 22.43
CA ALA A 176 9.68 6.16 23.74
C ALA A 176 8.66 6.82 24.68
N THR A 177 7.70 6.02 25.14
CA THR A 177 6.76 6.38 26.19
C THR A 177 7.21 5.69 27.46
N GLY A 178 7.37 6.47 28.53
CA GLY A 178 7.70 5.97 29.85
C GLY A 178 6.51 6.17 30.80
N LYS A 179 6.40 5.32 31.82
CA LYS A 179 5.54 5.62 32.96
C LYS A 179 6.37 6.21 34.09
N VAL A 180 5.84 7.25 34.73
CA VAL A 180 6.39 7.82 35.96
C VAL A 180 5.55 7.31 37.13
N ALA A 181 6.16 7.15 38.31
CA ALA A 181 5.39 6.90 39.52
C ALA A 181 4.35 8.02 39.72
N ASP A 182 3.11 7.65 40.02
CA ASP A 182 2.01 8.58 40.31
C ASP A 182 1.81 8.69 41.83
N ALA A 183 1.30 9.82 42.32
CA ALA A 183 0.82 9.90 43.70
C ALA A 183 -0.34 8.89 43.91
N THR A 184 -0.28 8.11 45.00
CA THR A 184 -1.30 7.10 45.31
C THR A 184 -2.25 7.51 46.43
N ALA A 185 -1.94 8.60 47.15
CA ALA A 185 -2.77 9.15 48.21
C ALA A 185 -2.62 10.68 48.34
N ALA A 186 -3.61 11.31 48.97
CA ALA A 186 -3.52 12.73 49.32
C ALA A 186 -2.45 12.98 50.38
N LEU A 187 -1.87 14.18 50.36
CA LEU A 187 -0.75 14.52 51.23
C LEU A 187 -1.23 14.83 52.66
N THR A 188 -0.72 14.11 53.65
CA THR A 188 -1.11 14.25 55.07
C THR A 188 -0.21 15.20 55.88
N ALA A 189 0.90 15.66 55.30
CA ALA A 189 1.84 16.62 55.88
C ALA A 189 2.55 17.38 54.76
N ASP A 190 3.15 18.55 55.04
CA ASP A 190 3.97 19.28 54.06
C ASP A 190 5.12 18.38 53.56
N ALA A 191 5.35 18.39 52.25
CA ALA A 191 6.36 17.55 51.62
C ALA A 191 7.02 18.25 50.45
N THR A 192 8.24 17.84 50.11
CA THR A 192 8.98 18.39 48.97
C THR A 192 9.13 17.33 47.90
N LEU A 193 8.54 17.58 46.73
CA LEU A 193 8.73 16.76 45.55
C LEU A 193 10.08 17.07 44.92
N THR A 194 10.90 16.04 44.76
CA THR A 194 12.17 16.08 44.04
C THR A 194 12.23 14.93 43.06
N GLY A 195 13.17 14.95 42.12
CA GLY A 195 13.31 13.84 41.20
C GLY A 195 14.47 13.97 40.25
N THR A 196 14.70 12.93 39.46
CA THR A 196 15.71 12.94 38.39
C THR A 196 15.13 12.37 37.12
N ILE A 197 15.58 12.91 35.98
CA ILE A 197 15.31 12.39 34.64
C ILE A 197 16.63 11.91 34.06
N LYS A 198 16.70 10.64 33.69
CA LYS A 198 17.80 10.06 32.95
C LYS A 198 17.49 10.06 31.45
N VAL A 199 18.39 10.65 30.66
CA VAL A 199 18.28 10.71 29.20
C VAL A 199 19.60 10.16 28.64
N GLY A 200 19.58 8.90 28.21
CA GLY A 200 20.80 8.17 27.85
C GLY A 200 21.76 8.04 29.05
N SER A 201 22.94 8.65 28.95
CA SER A 201 23.98 8.64 30.00
C SER A 201 23.90 9.83 30.97
N ALA A 202 23.10 10.85 30.66
CA ALA A 202 22.99 12.07 31.46
C ALA A 202 21.82 11.97 32.45
N THR A 203 22.01 12.47 33.67
CA THR A 203 20.97 12.58 34.69
C THR A 203 20.73 14.05 35.00
N VAL A 204 19.49 14.52 34.84
CA VAL A 204 19.07 15.89 35.12
C VAL A 204 18.22 15.88 36.39
N THR A 205 18.57 16.71 37.37
CA THR A 205 17.78 16.87 38.59
C THR A 205 16.61 17.82 38.35
N LEU A 206 15.42 17.43 38.78
CA LEU A 206 14.23 18.28 38.77
C LEU A 206 14.34 19.37 39.83
N ASP A 207 13.70 20.50 39.56
CA ASP A 207 13.58 21.57 40.54
C ASP A 207 12.68 21.11 41.69
N LYS A 208 13.01 21.52 42.92
CA LYS A 208 12.25 21.15 44.11
C LYS A 208 10.91 21.88 44.11
N ILE A 209 9.81 21.14 44.30
CA ILE A 209 8.48 21.74 44.49
C ILE A 209 8.01 21.44 45.90
N GLU A 210 7.58 22.47 46.62
CA GLU A 210 6.95 22.33 47.93
C GLU A 210 5.45 22.09 47.77
N LEU A 211 4.94 21.04 48.41
CA LEU A 211 3.53 20.72 48.46
C LEU A 211 3.04 20.83 49.90
N LYS A 212 1.88 21.49 50.05
CA LYS A 212 1.25 21.70 51.35
C LYS A 212 0.35 20.54 51.73
N SER A 213 0.23 20.30 53.03
CA SER A 213 -0.73 19.36 53.60
C SER A 213 -2.14 19.58 53.04
N GLY A 214 -2.80 18.51 52.62
CA GLY A 214 -4.13 18.55 51.99
C GLY A 214 -4.13 18.59 50.46
N ALA A 215 -2.96 18.62 49.80
CA ALA A 215 -2.87 18.50 48.35
C ALA A 215 -3.47 17.16 47.86
N THR A 216 -4.36 17.24 46.87
CA THR A 216 -4.99 16.05 46.28
C THR A 216 -3.99 15.29 45.39
N VAL A 217 -4.30 14.05 45.03
CA VAL A 217 -3.50 13.26 44.06
C VAL A 217 -3.32 14.03 42.74
N ALA A 218 -4.36 14.72 42.28
CA ALA A 218 -4.29 15.52 41.05
C ALA A 218 -3.37 16.73 41.17
N ASP A 219 -3.35 17.40 42.32
CA ASP A 219 -2.45 18.56 42.56
C ASP A 219 -0.99 18.11 42.63
N GLN A 220 -0.74 16.94 43.23
CA GLN A 220 0.57 16.33 43.27
C GLN A 220 1.08 15.94 41.88
N ASN A 221 0.22 15.30 41.06
CA ASN A 221 0.61 14.92 39.70
C ASN A 221 0.77 16.14 38.77
N LYS A 222 -0.01 17.22 38.94
CA LYS A 222 0.20 18.49 38.22
C LYS A 222 1.53 19.16 38.58
N ALA A 223 1.89 19.15 39.87
CA ALA A 223 3.19 19.63 40.32
C ALA A 223 4.33 18.82 39.70
N ALA A 224 4.22 17.49 39.68
CA ALA A 224 5.18 16.61 39.03
C ALA A 224 5.34 16.89 37.52
N VAL A 225 4.23 17.06 36.80
CA VAL A 225 4.24 17.45 35.38
C VAL A 225 4.94 18.79 35.17
N THR A 226 4.70 19.76 36.05
CA THR A 226 5.36 21.07 35.98
C THR A 226 6.87 20.94 36.21
N ALA A 227 7.30 20.18 37.23
CA ALA A 227 8.72 19.93 37.49
C ALA A 227 9.43 19.30 36.28
N ILE A 228 8.81 18.29 35.65
CA ILE A 228 9.36 17.60 34.47
C ILE A 228 9.44 18.56 33.29
N ASN A 229 8.36 19.29 32.99
CA ASN A 229 8.29 20.20 31.84
C ASN A 229 9.20 21.43 31.99
N SER A 230 9.53 21.85 33.21
CA SER A 230 10.54 22.90 33.46
C SER A 230 11.93 22.53 32.96
N LYS A 231 12.24 21.22 32.84
CA LYS A 231 13.52 20.72 32.30
C LYS A 231 13.40 20.22 30.86
N LEU A 232 12.26 20.43 30.19
CA LEU A 232 12.03 20.01 28.79
C LEU A 232 13.14 20.48 27.83
N GLY A 233 13.66 21.70 28.03
CA GLY A 233 14.74 22.25 27.19
C GLY A 233 16.08 21.50 27.31
N GLU A 234 16.31 20.82 28.43
CA GLU A 234 17.53 20.06 28.71
C GLU A 234 17.34 18.56 28.45
N THR A 235 16.16 18.02 28.79
CA THR A 235 15.87 16.59 28.75
C THR A 235 15.19 16.14 27.46
N GLY A 236 14.47 17.04 26.78
CA GLY A 236 13.60 16.68 25.66
C GLY A 236 12.42 15.78 26.06
N VAL A 237 12.07 15.75 27.35
CA VAL A 237 10.95 14.95 27.90
C VAL A 237 9.76 15.86 28.19
N LEU A 238 8.62 15.56 27.57
CA LEU A 238 7.35 16.22 27.83
C LEU A 238 6.48 15.31 28.71
N ALA A 239 5.96 15.85 29.81
CA ALA A 239 4.99 15.20 30.67
C ALA A 239 3.60 15.81 30.48
N GLU A 240 2.58 14.96 30.43
CA GLU A 240 1.17 15.34 30.41
C GLU A 240 0.37 14.44 31.37
N LEU A 241 -0.81 14.92 31.78
CA LEU A 241 -1.78 14.12 32.52
C LEU A 241 -2.74 13.45 31.55
N ASP A 242 -2.93 12.14 31.65
CA ASP A 242 -3.96 11.45 30.90
C ASP A 242 -5.39 11.74 31.45
N ASP A 243 -6.42 11.32 30.72
CA ASP A 243 -7.82 11.48 31.11
C ASP A 243 -8.16 10.77 32.44
N THR A 244 -7.26 9.93 32.97
CA THR A 244 -7.38 9.24 34.27
C THR A 244 -6.55 9.89 35.40
N GLY A 245 -5.86 11.01 35.11
CA GLY A 245 -5.05 11.76 36.07
C GLY A 245 -3.65 11.18 36.32
N LYS A 246 -3.17 10.27 35.45
CA LYS A 246 -1.83 9.69 35.52
C LYS A 246 -0.84 10.47 34.68
N ILE A 247 0.43 10.44 35.08
CA ILE A 247 1.52 11.10 34.38
C ILE A 247 1.98 10.21 33.22
N VAL A 248 1.86 10.71 32.00
CA VAL A 248 2.41 10.10 30.79
C VAL A 248 3.54 10.98 30.30
N VAL A 249 4.69 10.38 30.02
CA VAL A 249 5.84 11.09 29.43
C VAL A 249 6.10 10.64 28.01
N THR A 250 6.44 11.60 27.17
CA THR A 250 6.83 11.40 25.77
C THR A 250 8.18 12.06 25.52
N GLN A 251 9.09 11.32 24.88
CA GLN A 251 10.31 11.90 24.32
C GLN A 251 9.97 12.68 23.05
N VAL A 252 10.39 13.94 23.00
CA VAL A 252 10.19 14.80 21.82
C VAL A 252 11.35 14.66 20.82
N LYS A 253 12.39 13.87 21.15
CA LYS A 253 13.50 13.51 20.25
C LYS A 253 13.45 12.04 19.85
N ASP A 254 13.57 11.80 18.55
CA ASP A 254 13.72 10.47 17.98
C ASP A 254 15.08 9.84 18.38
N GLY A 255 15.10 8.53 18.64
CA GLY A 255 16.32 7.76 18.89
C GLY A 255 16.86 7.70 20.33
N VAL A 256 16.18 8.31 21.32
CA VAL A 256 16.54 8.15 22.74
C VAL A 256 15.49 7.31 23.44
N ALA A 257 15.84 6.07 23.79
CA ALA A 257 14.97 5.20 24.57
C ALA A 257 14.82 5.75 26.00
N MET A 258 13.58 5.89 26.47
CA MET A 258 13.26 5.95 27.90
C MET A 258 12.78 4.57 28.33
N ALA A 259 13.36 4.06 29.41
CA ALA A 259 12.87 2.89 30.11
C ALA A 259 12.00 3.32 31.31
N ASP A 260 11.09 2.44 31.73
CA ASP A 260 10.39 2.60 33.00
C ASP A 260 11.42 2.72 34.14
N GLY A 261 11.32 3.79 34.94
CA GLY A 261 12.27 4.10 36.02
C GLY A 261 13.38 5.09 35.66
N ASP A 262 13.49 5.54 34.40
CA ASP A 262 14.41 6.63 34.03
C ASP A 262 13.96 8.00 34.58
N ILE A 263 12.70 8.10 35.01
CA ILE A 263 12.18 9.27 35.74
C ILE A 263 11.82 8.83 37.14
N THR A 264 12.56 9.31 38.12
CA THR A 264 12.28 9.07 39.55
C THR A 264 11.72 10.33 40.16
N LEU A 265 10.60 10.20 40.86
CA LEU A 265 10.02 11.23 41.70
C LEU A 265 10.07 10.72 43.14
N THR A 266 10.49 11.56 44.07
CA THR A 266 10.63 11.21 45.48
C THR A 266 10.11 12.35 46.35
N GLY A 267 9.55 12.00 47.50
CA GLY A 267 9.28 12.96 48.58
C GLY A 267 7.82 13.30 48.85
N ALA A 268 6.85 12.76 48.10
CA ALA A 268 5.42 12.87 48.42
C ALA A 268 4.74 11.49 48.50
N ALA A 269 3.56 11.42 49.13
CA ALA A 269 2.88 10.15 49.46
C ALA A 269 2.50 9.36 48.19
N GLY A 270 3.24 8.27 47.93
CA GLY A 270 2.95 7.35 46.83
C GLY A 270 3.87 7.44 45.62
N PHE A 271 4.75 8.45 45.53
CA PHE A 271 5.85 8.43 44.56
C PHE A 271 6.96 7.52 45.12
N ALA A 272 6.97 6.25 44.70
CA ALA A 272 8.00 5.27 45.00
C ALA A 272 8.52 4.66 43.70
#